data_AF-A0A257B1D2-F1
#
_entry.id   AF-A0A257B1D2-F1
#
_cell.length_a   1.000
_cell.length_b   1.000
_cell.length_c   1.000
_cell.angle_alpha   90.00
_cell.angle_beta   90.00
_cell.angle_gamma   90.00
#
_symmetry.space_group_name_H-M   'P 1'
#
loop_
_entity.id
_entity.type
_entity.pdbx_description
1 polymer ?
#
loop_
_entity_poly.entity_id
_entity_poly.type
_entity_poly.pdbx_seq_one_letter_code
_entity_poly.pdbx_strand_id
1 'polypeptide(L)'
;MKFKTFLALVIAGGVALSALVIGSCVWLFTARRASDAVALQPLAPSSPQAPAVPAADGALRPVDRDLLEALRRPATTDRLKDAFPGRPYKISLYCDTPGQGWNRAKIDLNRNNKWDEKITIVNGEPTKRAVASRDDENYDAEYRWRGGQWAPK
;
A
#
# COMPACT_ATOMS: atom_id res chain seq x y z
N MET A 1 -23.97 35.42 7.85
CA MET A 1 -23.05 34.44 8.45
C MET A 1 -21.69 34.59 7.77
N LYS A 2 -20.75 35.20 8.49
CA LYS A 2 -19.32 35.43 8.15
C LYS A 2 -18.55 34.33 8.94
N PHE A 3 -17.51 33.66 8.46
CA PHE A 3 -16.18 34.20 8.21
C PHE A 3 -15.37 33.25 7.30
N LYS A 4 -14.95 33.78 6.15
CA LYS A 4 -13.79 33.33 5.38
C LYS A 4 -12.61 34.14 5.88
N THR A 5 -11.62 33.52 6.54
CA THR A 5 -10.22 34.01 6.71
C THR A 5 -9.57 33.25 7.87
N PHE A 6 -8.70 32.27 7.60
CA PHE A 6 -7.55 31.93 8.46
C PHE A 6 -6.50 31.16 7.63
N LEU A 7 -6.15 31.77 6.49
CA LEU A 7 -4.92 31.52 5.77
C LEU A 7 -4.00 32.72 6.07
N ALA A 8 -2.77 32.45 6.49
CA ALA A 8 -1.67 33.40 6.74
C ALA A 8 -1.66 34.14 8.09
N LEU A 9 -1.04 33.54 9.13
CA LEU A 9 -0.21 34.28 10.10
C LEU A 9 0.62 33.36 11.04
N VAL A 10 1.55 32.54 10.53
CA VAL A 10 2.69 32.04 11.34
C VAL A 10 3.95 32.04 10.48
N ILE A 11 4.48 33.24 10.25
CA ILE A 11 5.87 33.47 9.85
C ILE A 11 6.40 34.52 10.84
N ALA A 12 7.64 34.31 11.29
CA ALA A 12 8.54 35.22 12.01
C ALA A 12 8.77 34.88 13.50
N GLY A 13 9.85 34.15 13.75
CA GLY A 13 10.48 34.11 15.07
C GLY A 13 11.43 32.93 15.24
N GLY A 14 12.69 33.05 14.79
CA GLY A 14 13.73 32.12 15.25
C GLY A 14 14.85 31.79 14.28
N VAL A 15 15.47 32.77 13.62
CA VAL A 15 16.78 32.62 12.99
C VAL A 15 17.79 33.39 13.85
N ALA A 16 18.65 32.67 14.60
CA ALA A 16 20.05 33.04 14.89
C ALA A 16 20.73 32.11 15.92
N LEU A 17 21.71 31.33 15.43
CA LEU A 17 23.06 31.07 15.98
C LEU A 17 23.29 30.39 17.36
N SER A 18 23.88 29.19 17.31
CA SER A 18 25.08 28.75 18.08
C SER A 18 25.53 27.37 17.55
N ALA A 19 26.47 27.29 16.60
CA ALA A 19 27.91 27.02 16.81
C ALA A 19 28.21 25.74 17.66
N LEU A 20 28.54 24.59 17.06
CA LEU A 20 29.88 24.07 16.68
C LEU A 20 30.63 23.40 17.85
N VAL A 21 31.27 22.23 17.61
CA VAL A 21 32.40 21.53 18.33
C VAL A 21 32.11 20.01 18.48
N ILE A 22 32.56 19.12 17.58
CA ILE A 22 33.91 18.46 17.44
C ILE A 22 33.99 17.09 18.16
N GLY A 23 34.54 16.09 17.45
CA GLY A 23 35.40 15.04 18.02
C GLY A 23 34.75 13.66 18.15
N SER A 24 35.00 12.72 17.23
CA SER A 24 36.13 11.76 17.25
C SER A 24 35.96 10.63 18.27
N CYS A 25 35.62 9.43 17.78
CA CYS A 25 35.94 8.14 18.41
C CYS A 25 36.20 7.11 17.30
N VAL A 26 37.37 7.22 16.68
CA VAL A 26 38.08 6.11 16.02
C VAL A 26 38.92 5.44 17.10
N TRP A 27 38.76 4.14 17.38
CA TRP A 27 39.77 3.15 17.81
C TRP A 27 39.03 1.79 17.88
N LEU A 28 39.19 0.93 16.88
CA LEU A 28 40.17 -0.17 16.79
C LEU A 28 39.85 -1.39 17.68
N PHE A 29 39.21 -2.39 17.09
CA PHE A 29 39.50 -3.80 17.39
C PHE A 29 39.75 -4.55 16.09
N THR A 30 41.02 -4.87 15.87
CA THR A 30 41.56 -5.67 14.77
C THR A 30 41.64 -7.14 15.15
N ALA A 31 41.20 -8.00 14.21
CA ALA A 31 41.72 -9.34 13.87
C ALA A 31 41.55 -10.45 14.94
N ARG A 32 41.35 -11.74 14.64
CA ARG A 32 41.44 -12.66 13.47
C ARG A 32 40.67 -13.93 13.97
N ARG A 33 40.14 -14.87 13.18
CA ARG A 33 40.78 -15.71 12.16
C ARG A 33 39.69 -16.63 11.59
N ALA A 34 39.86 -17.01 10.33
CA ALA A 34 39.03 -17.91 9.54
C ALA A 34 38.88 -19.32 10.14
N SER A 35 37.77 -19.99 9.81
CA SER A 35 37.86 -21.30 9.16
C SER A 35 36.53 -21.75 8.53
N ASP A 36 36.69 -22.20 7.29
CA ASP A 36 35.95 -23.21 6.55
C ASP A 36 34.58 -22.92 5.93
N ALA A 37 34.64 -22.95 4.60
CA ALA A 37 33.58 -22.84 3.64
C ALA A 37 32.73 -24.12 3.58
N VAL A 38 31.42 -23.95 3.55
CA VAL A 38 30.54 -24.77 2.72
C VAL A 38 30.05 -23.86 1.61
N ALA A 39 30.59 -24.07 0.41
CA ALA A 39 30.11 -23.41 -0.79
C ALA A 39 28.69 -23.91 -1.10
N LEU A 40 27.67 -23.13 -0.72
CA LEU A 40 26.37 -23.17 -1.36
C LEU A 40 26.37 -22.03 -2.38
N GLN A 41 26.33 -22.39 -3.67
CA GLN A 41 26.19 -21.42 -4.74
C GLN A 41 24.87 -20.63 -4.59
N PRO A 42 24.84 -19.41 -5.14
CA PRO A 42 23.95 -18.34 -4.72
C PRO A 42 22.54 -18.56 -5.26
N LEU A 43 21.54 -18.58 -4.36
CA LEU A 43 20.19 -18.22 -4.76
C LEU A 43 20.25 -16.73 -5.13
N ALA A 44 20.32 -16.45 -6.43
CA ALA A 44 20.10 -15.10 -6.93
C ALA A 44 18.82 -14.54 -6.27
N PRO A 45 18.81 -13.29 -5.77
CA PRO A 45 17.57 -12.68 -5.36
C PRO A 45 16.66 -12.67 -6.58
N SER A 46 15.59 -13.45 -6.52
CA SER A 46 14.51 -13.39 -7.51
C SER A 46 14.08 -11.94 -7.62
N SER A 47 14.29 -11.35 -8.80
CA SER A 47 13.79 -10.02 -9.15
C SER A 47 12.34 -9.87 -8.69
N PRO A 48 11.91 -8.68 -8.22
CA PRO A 48 10.52 -8.45 -7.85
C PRO A 48 9.63 -8.87 -9.01
N GLN A 49 8.88 -9.94 -8.79
CA GLN A 49 7.89 -10.43 -9.72
C GLN A 49 6.83 -9.32 -9.83
N ALA A 50 6.72 -8.71 -11.01
CA ALA A 50 5.68 -7.74 -11.30
C ALA A 50 4.32 -8.33 -10.88
N PRO A 51 3.42 -7.52 -10.30
CA PRO A 51 2.15 -8.01 -9.78
C PRO A 51 1.34 -8.69 -10.89
N ALA A 52 0.74 -9.82 -10.53
CA ALA A 52 0.08 -10.72 -11.45
C ALA A 52 -0.93 -10.01 -12.37
N VAL A 53 -0.68 -10.18 -13.67
CA VAL A 53 -1.58 -10.04 -14.83
C VAL A 53 -3.03 -10.39 -14.45
N PRO A 54 -4.05 -9.68 -15.00
CA PRO A 54 -5.46 -9.99 -14.77
C PRO A 54 -5.73 -11.50 -14.95
N ALA A 55 -6.60 -12.06 -14.11
CA ALA A 55 -7.03 -13.44 -14.26
C ALA A 55 -7.51 -13.65 -15.69
N ALA A 56 -6.74 -14.43 -16.46
CA ALA A 56 -7.19 -14.95 -17.73
C ALA A 56 -8.48 -15.75 -17.46
N ASP A 57 -9.47 -15.57 -18.32
CA ASP A 57 -10.71 -16.36 -18.38
C ASP A 57 -11.85 -15.97 -17.43
N GLY A 58 -11.87 -14.72 -16.93
CA GLY A 58 -13.04 -14.17 -16.21
C GLY A 58 -13.27 -14.73 -14.80
N ALA A 59 -12.40 -15.63 -14.34
CA ALA A 59 -12.41 -16.14 -12.98
C ALA A 59 -11.87 -15.08 -12.00
N LEU A 60 -12.50 -14.98 -10.83
CA LEU A 60 -12.00 -14.09 -9.76
C LEU A 60 -10.68 -14.60 -9.20
N ARG A 61 -9.73 -13.69 -8.97
CA ARG A 61 -8.48 -14.01 -8.26
C ARG A 61 -8.79 -14.28 -6.78
N PRO A 62 -7.91 -14.99 -6.04
CA PRO A 62 -8.05 -15.14 -4.59
C PRO A 62 -8.23 -13.80 -3.87
N VAL A 63 -7.45 -12.77 -4.23
CA VAL A 63 -7.57 -11.41 -3.66
C VAL A 63 -8.93 -10.76 -3.93
N ASP A 64 -9.55 -11.07 -5.06
CA ASP A 64 -10.87 -10.51 -5.40
C ASP A 64 -11.96 -11.16 -4.55
N ARG A 65 -11.85 -12.47 -4.29
CA ARG A 65 -12.76 -13.18 -3.38
C ARG A 65 -12.63 -12.69 -1.95
N ASP A 66 -11.40 -12.55 -1.47
CA ASP A 66 -11.11 -12.03 -0.12
C ASP A 66 -11.59 -10.57 0.02
N LEU A 67 -11.42 -9.74 -1.02
CA LEU A 67 -12.00 -8.40 -1.06
C LEU A 67 -13.51 -8.44 -0.86
N LEU A 68 -14.24 -9.23 -1.67
CA LEU A 68 -15.69 -9.35 -1.57
C LEU A 68 -16.13 -9.87 -0.19
N GLU A 69 -15.39 -10.79 0.40
CA GLU A 69 -15.63 -11.26 1.76
C GLU A 69 -15.46 -10.12 2.79
N ALA A 70 -14.39 -9.33 2.67
CA ALA A 70 -14.15 -8.22 3.59
C ALA A 70 -15.22 -7.12 3.49
N LEU A 71 -15.78 -6.89 2.29
CA LEU A 71 -16.87 -5.93 2.10
C LEU A 71 -18.17 -6.33 2.80
N ARG A 72 -18.37 -7.61 3.13
CA ARG A 72 -19.52 -8.06 3.93
C ARG A 72 -19.42 -7.66 5.39
N ARG A 73 -18.23 -7.31 5.88
CA ARG A 73 -18.02 -6.87 7.26
C ARG A 73 -18.46 -5.41 7.39
N PRO A 74 -19.23 -5.04 8.42
CA PRO A 74 -19.63 -3.65 8.60
C PRO A 74 -18.42 -2.75 8.86
N ALA A 75 -18.47 -1.51 8.37
CA ALA A 75 -17.46 -0.51 8.69
C ALA A 75 -17.68 0.03 10.11
N THR A 76 -17.02 -0.59 11.09
CA THR A 76 -17.04 -0.15 12.50
C THR A 76 -16.04 0.97 12.78
N THR A 77 -15.07 1.17 11.89
CA THR A 77 -14.06 2.21 11.94
C THR A 77 -13.99 2.98 10.61
N ASP A 78 -13.30 4.12 10.61
CA ASP A 78 -12.97 4.88 9.41
C ASP A 78 -12.01 4.12 8.47
N ARG A 79 -11.20 3.22 9.02
CA ARG A 79 -10.21 2.45 8.26
C ARG A 79 -9.93 1.08 8.89
N LEU A 80 -9.84 0.07 8.03
CA LEU A 80 -9.25 -1.24 8.35
C LEU A 80 -7.91 -1.37 7.60
N LYS A 81 -6.79 -1.43 8.33
CA LYS A 81 -5.44 -1.38 7.72
C LYS A 81 -5.04 -2.66 6.98
N ASP A 82 -5.45 -3.82 7.47
CA ASP A 82 -5.21 -5.11 6.83
C ASP A 82 -6.36 -6.06 7.18
N ALA A 83 -7.19 -6.38 6.20
CA ALA A 83 -8.35 -7.24 6.40
C ALA A 83 -7.99 -8.73 6.56
N PHE A 84 -6.82 -9.15 6.06
CA PHE A 84 -6.36 -10.54 6.07
C PHE A 84 -4.85 -10.62 6.30
N PRO A 85 -4.39 -10.45 7.55
CA PRO A 85 -2.99 -10.65 7.89
C PRO A 85 -2.56 -12.10 7.56
N GLY A 86 -1.36 -12.25 6.99
CA GLY A 86 -0.81 -13.55 6.60
C GLY A 86 -1.12 -14.00 5.17
N ARG A 87 -2.00 -13.28 4.44
CA ARG A 87 -2.11 -13.44 2.98
C ARG A 87 -0.86 -12.89 2.27
N PRO A 88 -0.53 -13.38 1.05
CA PRO A 88 0.60 -12.85 0.27
C PRO A 88 0.38 -11.42 -0.22
N TYR A 89 -0.84 -10.90 -0.09
CA TYR A 89 -1.26 -9.53 -0.36
C TYR A 89 -1.84 -8.89 0.90
N LYS A 90 -2.10 -7.59 0.83
CA LYS A 90 -2.72 -6.79 1.88
C LYS A 90 -3.89 -6.01 1.31
N ILE A 91 -5.02 -6.02 2.02
CA ILE A 91 -6.23 -5.28 1.66
C ILE A 91 -6.52 -4.26 2.77
N SER A 92 -6.39 -2.96 2.46
CA SER A 92 -6.86 -1.88 3.30
C SER A 92 -8.25 -1.41 2.87
N LEU A 93 -9.20 -1.32 3.80
CA LEU A 93 -10.53 -0.74 3.57
C LEU A 93 -10.64 0.64 4.22
N TYR A 94 -11.40 1.51 3.58
CA TYR A 94 -11.64 2.89 4.00
C TYR A 94 -13.12 3.21 3.96
N CYS A 95 -13.58 3.91 4.98
CA CYS A 95 -14.88 4.54 5.12
C CYS A 95 -14.63 6.05 5.14
N ASP A 96 -14.38 6.63 3.96
CA ASP A 96 -14.10 8.06 3.83
C ASP A 96 -15.33 8.94 4.18
N THR A 97 -16.53 8.34 4.26
CA THR A 97 -17.78 9.01 4.61
C THR A 97 -18.47 8.24 5.73
N PRO A 98 -18.49 8.78 6.97
CA PRO A 98 -19.09 8.10 8.12
C PRO A 98 -20.52 7.66 7.85
N GLY A 99 -20.85 6.42 8.24
CA GLY A 99 -22.19 5.85 8.09
C GLY A 99 -22.53 5.27 6.71
N GLN A 100 -21.65 5.41 5.70
CA GLN A 100 -21.90 4.86 4.35
C GLN A 100 -21.26 3.49 4.10
N GLY A 101 -20.63 2.90 5.12
CA GLY A 101 -19.87 1.66 4.95
C GLY A 101 -18.55 1.87 4.22
N TRP A 102 -17.94 0.78 3.74
CA TRP A 102 -16.71 0.85 2.96
C TRP A 102 -16.98 1.51 1.61
N ASN A 103 -16.19 2.53 1.26
CA ASN A 103 -16.31 3.25 -0.01
C ASN A 103 -15.03 3.21 -0.86
N ARG A 104 -13.91 2.76 -0.27
CA ARG A 104 -12.66 2.53 -0.99
C ARG A 104 -11.88 1.35 -0.40
N ALA A 105 -11.26 0.57 -1.27
CA ALA A 105 -10.19 -0.36 -0.88
C ALA A 105 -8.88 -0.02 -1.60
N LYS A 106 -7.77 -0.34 -0.96
CA LYS A 106 -6.44 -0.35 -1.58
C LYS A 106 -5.81 -1.73 -1.38
N ILE A 107 -5.21 -2.25 -2.44
CA ILE A 107 -4.60 -3.58 -2.48
C ILE A 107 -3.13 -3.42 -2.79
N ASP A 108 -2.32 -4.07 -1.97
CA ASP A 108 -0.88 -4.23 -2.12
C ASP A 108 -0.66 -5.74 -2.35
N LEU A 109 -0.31 -6.12 -3.57
CA LEU A 109 -0.29 -7.50 -4.05
C LEU A 109 0.95 -8.27 -3.57
N ASN A 110 2.01 -7.57 -3.14
CA ASN A 110 3.30 -8.15 -2.76
C ASN A 110 3.77 -7.73 -1.35
N ARG A 111 2.95 -6.97 -0.61
CA ARG A 111 3.20 -6.44 0.73
C ARG A 111 4.42 -5.52 0.84
N ASN A 112 4.74 -4.78 -0.22
CA ASN A 112 5.87 -3.85 -0.26
C ASN A 112 5.52 -2.42 0.24
N ASN A 113 4.29 -2.20 0.73
CA ASN A 113 3.72 -0.92 1.14
C ASN A 113 3.48 0.09 0.01
N LYS A 114 3.39 -0.38 -1.23
CA LYS A 114 2.87 0.38 -2.36
C LYS A 114 1.55 -0.23 -2.81
N TRP A 115 0.70 0.60 -3.41
CA TRP A 115 -0.66 0.20 -3.76
C TRP A 115 -0.78 -0.11 -5.25
N ASP A 116 -0.74 -1.39 -5.59
CA ASP A 116 -0.94 -1.88 -6.94
C ASP A 116 -2.36 -1.62 -7.45
N GLU A 117 -3.36 -1.71 -6.56
CA GLU A 117 -4.75 -1.49 -6.97
C GLU A 117 -5.51 -0.60 -6.01
N LYS A 118 -6.42 0.18 -6.60
CA LYS A 118 -7.40 0.99 -5.89
C LYS A 118 -8.80 0.61 -6.37
N ILE A 119 -9.65 0.24 -5.44
CA ILE A 119 -11.03 -0.16 -5.71
C ILE A 119 -11.99 0.91 -5.17
N THR A 120 -12.93 1.35 -6.00
CA THR A 120 -14.07 2.17 -5.57
C THR A 120 -15.24 1.27 -5.26
N ILE A 121 -15.87 1.50 -4.10
CA ILE A 121 -17.02 0.73 -3.62
C ILE A 121 -18.21 1.68 -3.50
N VAL A 122 -19.36 1.24 -4.00
CA VAL A 122 -20.62 1.99 -3.94
C VAL A 122 -21.69 1.01 -3.47
N ASN A 123 -22.46 1.40 -2.45
CA ASN A 123 -23.51 0.57 -1.85
C ASN A 123 -23.03 -0.83 -1.44
N GLY A 124 -21.80 -0.94 -0.93
CA GLY A 124 -21.20 -2.21 -0.50
C GLY A 124 -20.63 -3.07 -1.63
N GLU A 125 -20.75 -2.65 -2.90
CA GLU A 125 -20.25 -3.40 -4.05
C GLU A 125 -19.06 -2.71 -4.73
N PRO A 126 -18.05 -3.46 -5.23
CA PRO A 126 -17.02 -2.91 -6.09
C PRO A 126 -17.65 -2.34 -7.38
N THR A 127 -17.14 -1.22 -7.87
CA THR A 127 -17.63 -0.60 -9.12
C THR A 127 -16.51 -0.25 -10.09
N LYS A 128 -15.36 0.17 -9.57
CA LYS A 128 -14.17 0.55 -10.36
C LYS A 128 -12.93 -0.06 -9.73
N ARG A 129 -12.03 -0.57 -10.56
CA ARG A 129 -10.66 -0.91 -10.21
C ARG A 129 -9.73 -0.03 -11.03
N ALA A 130 -8.76 0.58 -10.38
CA ALA A 130 -7.62 1.24 -11.01
C ALA A 130 -6.36 0.45 -10.62
N VAL A 131 -5.52 0.11 -11.59
CA VAL A 131 -4.32 -0.73 -11.43
C VAL A 131 -3.10 0.10 -11.80
N ALA A 132 -2.06 0.04 -10.97
CA ALA A 132 -0.74 0.59 -11.22
C ALA A 132 0.18 -0.56 -11.64
N SER A 133 0.25 -0.82 -12.94
CA SER A 133 0.91 -2.02 -13.50
C SER A 133 2.42 -2.06 -13.24
N ARG A 134 3.00 -0.94 -12.80
CA ARG A 134 4.43 -0.77 -12.53
C ARG A 134 4.77 -0.68 -11.04
N ASP A 135 3.82 -0.95 -10.14
CA ASP A 135 4.04 -0.88 -8.69
C ASP A 135 4.62 0.51 -8.28
N ASP A 136 4.03 1.55 -8.83
CA ASP A 136 4.45 2.96 -8.68
C ASP A 136 3.30 3.87 -8.21
N GLU A 137 2.14 3.28 -7.88
CA GLU A 137 0.89 3.97 -7.56
C GLU A 137 0.37 4.90 -8.68
N ASN A 138 0.96 4.84 -9.88
CA ASN A 138 0.46 5.52 -11.05
C ASN A 138 -0.52 4.60 -11.79
N TYR A 139 -1.80 4.80 -11.55
CA TYR A 139 -2.84 3.92 -12.07
C TYR A 139 -3.03 4.10 -13.58
N ASP A 140 -2.48 3.18 -14.36
CA ASP A 140 -2.43 3.21 -15.83
C ASP A 140 -3.52 2.34 -16.50
N ALA A 141 -4.17 1.45 -15.76
CA ALA A 141 -5.28 0.64 -16.24
C ALA A 141 -6.55 0.78 -15.38
N GLU A 142 -7.72 0.75 -16.03
CA GLU A 142 -9.03 0.82 -15.36
C GLU A 142 -9.94 -0.34 -15.77
N TYR A 143 -10.68 -0.86 -14.80
CA TYR A 143 -11.66 -1.93 -14.98
C TYR A 143 -12.99 -1.56 -14.30
N ARG A 144 -14.08 -2.14 -14.81
CA ARG A 144 -15.43 -2.04 -14.27
C ARG A 144 -15.89 -3.39 -13.74
N TRP A 145 -16.56 -3.34 -12.59
CA TRP A 145 -17.20 -4.52 -12.02
C TRP A 145 -18.46 -4.84 -12.81
N ARG A 146 -18.58 -6.10 -13.26
CA ARG A 146 -19.72 -6.62 -14.01
C ARG A 146 -20.25 -7.89 -13.31
N GLY A 147 -20.82 -7.70 -12.12
CA GLY A 147 -21.60 -8.75 -11.43
C GLY A 147 -20.84 -10.06 -11.18
N GLY A 148 -19.54 -9.99 -10.85
CA GLY A 148 -18.73 -11.17 -10.58
C GLY A 148 -17.41 -11.23 -11.36
N GLN A 149 -17.15 -10.27 -12.25
CA GLN A 149 -15.89 -10.18 -12.99
C GLN A 149 -15.47 -8.72 -13.22
N TRP A 150 -14.18 -8.54 -13.41
CA TRP A 150 -13.59 -7.27 -13.82
C TRP A 150 -13.45 -7.24 -15.33
N ALA A 151 -14.14 -6.29 -15.98
CA ALA A 151 -14.01 -6.04 -17.41
C ALA A 151 -13.17 -4.77 -17.63
N PRO A 152 -12.27 -4.72 -18.62
CA PRO A 152 -11.57 -3.49 -18.96
C PRO A 152 -12.58 -2.38 -19.28
N LYS A 153 -12.22 -1.14 -18.94
CA LYS A 153 -13.04 0.05 -19.23
C LYS A 153 -13.10 0.34 -20.73
#